data_AF-Q9VPL8-F1
#
_entry.id   AF-Q9VPL8-F1
#
_cell.length_a   1.000
_cell.length_b   1.000
_cell.length_c   1.000
_cell.angle_alpha   90.00
_cell.angle_beta   90.00
_cell.angle_gamma   90.00
#
_symmetry.space_group_name_H-M   'P 1'
#
loop_
_entity.id
_entity.type
_entity.pdbx_description
1 polymer ?
#
loop_
_entity_poly.entity_id
_entity_poly.type
_entity_poly.pdbx_seq_one_letter_code
_entity_poly.pdbx_strand_id
1 'polypeptide(L)'
;MMSTSGHSLKTDTQSRRSVKSHPSKLHVFEYAAPQDLDVVAIIYKFYLEDFRNFTEEERQLRLSSLDAIDMLHTIEQVHNDVATLRLENHIMVEFLEKNDPKLLLGLRQRRTSILRKLQTKRGSAQGSHGVNSRHSSSKRSIPMSVNQLVSISGISAPEKRRGMDYKLNFKAKAEMAEKRAAEVEKRVADIERNAMTEVKQLRAKIEELRFRSEETIETENNFMLHFLRDENDVAFLESATERQIERKLRKFTSNWFKNARALLGTMKLTIVSLQETCQQHRADLITKSDLSGILTAVDFEKLIIKRTELVNQLEEKNIHMAGLKGVTGKTSLAMTEEKQAMMNLETEMRTVLNRTDEVTRAIQKLEKEVAAVQMHNTKDYVTLDELRAQLQDYEAPSVSEYIERKEEAHVLEKEEKMLQRKIYILNMKLNNAIRRRNRLEEN
;
A
#
# COMPACT_ATOMS: atom_id res chain seq x y z
N MET A 1 -24.93 -12.15 -34.06
CA MET A 1 -23.98 -11.83 -35.14
C MET A 1 -23.28 -10.53 -34.77
N MET A 2 -21.96 -10.53 -34.90
CA MET A 2 -21.04 -9.37 -34.85
C MET A 2 -20.94 -8.62 -33.51
N SER A 3 -19.80 -8.13 -33.06
CA SER A 3 -18.39 -8.36 -33.38
C SER A 3 -17.59 -7.70 -32.26
N THR A 4 -16.57 -8.42 -31.80
CA THR A 4 -15.27 -7.97 -31.28
C THR A 4 -14.96 -6.45 -31.24
N SER A 5 -14.55 -5.93 -30.07
CA SER A 5 -13.39 -5.01 -29.92
C SER A 5 -13.12 -4.65 -28.46
N GLY A 6 -12.49 -5.56 -27.70
CA GLY A 6 -11.92 -5.25 -26.37
C GLY A 6 -10.42 -4.97 -26.49
N HIS A 7 -10.04 -3.85 -27.10
CA HIS A 7 -8.64 -3.39 -27.14
C HIS A 7 -8.22 -2.91 -25.74
N SER A 8 -7.64 -3.81 -24.94
CA SER A 8 -6.89 -3.46 -23.73
C SER A 8 -5.47 -3.05 -24.13
N LEU A 9 -5.30 -1.79 -24.52
CA LEU A 9 -3.98 -1.17 -24.65
C LEU A 9 -3.49 -0.82 -23.24
N LYS A 10 -2.83 -1.78 -22.59
CA LYS A 10 -1.94 -1.52 -21.45
C LYS A 10 -0.82 -0.62 -21.95
N THR A 11 -0.91 0.66 -21.61
CA THR A 11 0.20 1.59 -21.72
C THR A 11 1.20 1.26 -20.62
N ASP A 12 2.14 0.36 -20.93
CA ASP A 12 3.38 0.24 -20.19
C ASP A 12 4.09 1.59 -20.24
N THR A 13 4.08 2.26 -19.09
CA THR A 13 4.78 3.51 -18.83
C THR A 13 6.27 3.25 -18.91
N GLN A 14 6.77 3.43 -20.13
CA GLN A 14 8.09 3.92 -20.51
C GLN A 14 9.11 3.89 -19.37
N SER A 15 9.85 2.78 -19.37
CA SER A 15 11.25 2.73 -18.95
C SER A 15 11.93 4.06 -19.24
N ARG A 16 12.24 4.81 -18.17
CA ARG A 16 13.20 5.92 -18.18
C ARG A 16 14.55 5.35 -18.60
N ARG A 17 14.77 5.21 -19.91
CA ARG A 17 16.08 4.98 -20.48
C ARG A 17 16.93 6.20 -20.13
N SER A 18 17.73 6.01 -19.10
CA SER A 18 18.94 6.76 -18.80
C SER A 18 19.64 7.10 -20.12
N VAL A 19 19.55 8.37 -20.53
CA VAL A 19 20.44 8.93 -21.54
C VAL A 19 21.80 9.03 -20.85
N LYS A 20 22.55 7.93 -20.88
CA LYS A 20 23.99 7.97 -20.71
C LYS A 20 24.50 8.85 -21.84
N SER A 21 24.83 10.09 -21.49
CA SER A 21 25.64 10.98 -22.31
C SER A 21 26.96 10.28 -22.56
N HIS A 22 27.05 9.55 -23.66
CA HIS A 22 28.35 9.24 -24.23
C HIS A 22 28.99 10.58 -24.59
N PRO A 23 30.18 10.89 -24.06
CA PRO A 23 30.92 12.06 -24.51
C PRO A 23 31.23 11.81 -25.98
N SER A 24 30.47 12.44 -26.87
CA SER A 24 30.89 12.60 -28.24
C SER A 24 32.24 13.26 -28.14
N LYS A 25 33.26 12.54 -28.63
CA LYS A 25 34.58 13.09 -28.89
C LYS A 25 34.34 14.42 -29.59
N LEU A 26 34.56 15.52 -28.86
CA LEU A 26 34.62 16.85 -29.41
C LEU A 26 35.79 16.81 -30.37
N HIS A 27 35.50 16.42 -31.59
CA HIS A 27 36.31 16.77 -32.73
C HIS A 27 36.32 18.28 -32.69
N VAL A 28 37.44 18.82 -32.21
CA VAL A 28 37.76 20.22 -32.25
C VAL A 28 37.70 20.56 -33.74
N PHE A 29 36.53 21.01 -34.20
CA PHE A 29 36.46 21.76 -35.42
C PHE A 29 37.27 23.01 -35.12
N GLU A 30 38.49 23.02 -35.64
CA GLU A 30 39.29 24.19 -35.82
C GLU A 30 38.41 25.18 -36.59
N TYR A 31 37.77 26.09 -35.85
CA TYR A 31 36.90 27.11 -36.42
C TYR A 31 37.80 28.07 -37.20
N ALA A 32 38.01 27.76 -38.48
CA ALA A 32 38.52 28.71 -39.44
C ALA A 32 37.65 29.97 -39.33
N ALA A 33 38.29 31.13 -39.17
CA ALA A 33 37.59 32.41 -39.20
C ALA A 33 36.66 32.42 -40.42
N PRO A 34 35.38 32.83 -40.30
CA PRO A 34 34.46 32.85 -41.44
C PRO A 34 35.16 33.63 -42.55
N GLN A 35 35.47 32.95 -43.65
CA GLN A 35 35.88 33.64 -44.86
C GLN A 35 34.72 34.56 -45.20
N ASP A 36 34.94 35.87 -45.11
CA ASP A 36 33.95 36.84 -45.57
C ASP A 36 33.52 36.43 -46.98
N LEU A 37 32.21 36.30 -47.19
CA LEU A 37 31.63 35.94 -48.48
C LEU A 37 32.20 36.88 -49.55
N ASP A 38 33.11 36.38 -50.40
CA ASP A 38 33.67 37.17 -51.48
C ASP A 38 32.66 37.25 -52.63
N VAL A 39 31.70 38.15 -52.47
CA VAL A 39 30.66 38.43 -53.47
C VAL A 39 31.30 38.76 -54.84
N VAL A 40 32.47 39.41 -54.84
CA VAL A 40 33.17 39.78 -56.08
C VAL A 40 33.68 38.52 -56.78
N ALA A 41 34.32 37.61 -56.04
CA ALA A 41 34.74 36.32 -56.59
C ALA A 41 33.55 35.48 -57.11
N ILE A 42 32.40 35.49 -56.42
CA ILE A 42 31.19 34.78 -56.87
C ILE A 42 30.64 35.40 -58.15
N ILE A 43 30.58 36.74 -58.22
CA ILE A 43 30.15 37.48 -59.42
C ILE A 43 31.02 37.11 -60.62
N TYR A 44 32.35 37.06 -60.45
CA TYR A 44 33.27 36.66 -61.51
C TYR A 44 33.20 35.16 -61.84
N LYS A 45 33.12 34.28 -60.84
CA LYS A 45 33.07 32.81 -61.02
C LYS A 45 31.86 32.39 -61.86
N PHE A 46 30.70 33.03 -61.65
CA PHE A 46 29.46 32.73 -62.36
C PHE A 46 29.08 33.78 -63.42
N TYR A 47 29.97 34.71 -63.75
CA TYR A 47 29.76 35.75 -64.76
C TYR A 47 28.48 36.57 -64.56
N LEU A 48 28.04 36.81 -63.31
CA LEU A 48 26.70 37.34 -63.01
C LEU A 48 26.43 38.74 -63.57
N GLU A 49 27.46 39.58 -63.72
CA GLU A 49 27.34 40.92 -64.30
C GLU A 49 27.19 40.87 -65.83
N ASP A 50 28.00 40.04 -66.49
CA ASP A 50 28.05 39.96 -67.95
C ASP A 50 27.00 39.00 -68.54
N PHE A 51 26.45 38.09 -67.73
CA PHE A 51 25.51 37.05 -68.19
C PHE A 51 24.30 37.63 -68.94
N ARG A 52 23.84 38.83 -68.54
CA ARG A 52 22.72 39.52 -69.20
C ARG A 52 23.08 40.11 -70.57
N ASN A 53 24.36 40.40 -70.80
CA ASN A 53 24.85 41.02 -72.03
C ASN A 53 25.23 39.98 -73.09
N PHE A 54 25.37 38.70 -72.70
CA PHE A 54 25.66 37.61 -73.63
C PHE A 54 24.47 37.29 -74.54
N THR A 55 24.80 36.85 -75.75
CA THR A 55 23.86 36.26 -76.70
C THR A 55 23.35 34.91 -76.19
N GLU A 56 22.23 34.43 -76.71
CA GLU A 56 21.60 33.19 -76.20
C GLU A 56 22.51 31.96 -76.37
N GLU A 57 23.26 31.88 -77.48
CA GLU A 57 24.22 30.80 -77.75
C GLU A 57 25.39 30.82 -76.74
N GLU A 58 25.94 31.99 -76.46
CA GLU A 58 27.01 32.17 -75.47
C GLU A 58 26.55 31.78 -74.07
N ARG A 59 25.30 32.13 -73.69
CA ARG A 59 24.73 31.73 -72.40
C ARG A 59 24.66 30.21 -72.28
N GLN A 60 24.21 29.52 -73.33
CA GLN A 60 24.02 28.07 -73.30
C GLN A 60 25.36 27.34 -73.19
N LEU A 61 26.37 27.78 -73.93
CA LEU A 61 27.74 27.25 -73.84
C LEU A 61 28.35 27.47 -72.45
N ARG A 62 28.18 28.66 -71.87
CA ARG A 62 28.66 28.96 -70.51
C ARG A 62 27.93 28.16 -69.44
N LEU A 63 26.61 28.02 -69.54
CA LEU A 63 25.82 27.22 -68.61
C LEU A 63 26.27 25.75 -68.64
N SER A 64 26.64 25.22 -69.81
CA SER A 64 27.17 23.85 -69.95
C SER A 64 28.55 23.66 -69.31
N SER A 65 29.35 24.73 -69.19
CA SER A 65 30.68 24.68 -68.57
C SER A 65 30.66 24.77 -67.05
N LEU A 66 29.55 25.19 -66.46
CA LEU A 66 29.39 25.34 -65.01
C LEU A 66 28.88 24.04 -64.41
N ASP A 67 29.54 23.57 -63.35
CA ASP A 67 29.04 22.44 -62.57
C ASP A 67 27.84 22.88 -61.70
N ALA A 68 26.72 22.18 -61.89
CA ALA A 68 25.48 22.41 -61.15
C ALA A 68 25.66 22.15 -59.65
N ILE A 69 26.52 21.20 -59.27
CA ILE A 69 26.79 20.87 -57.86
C ILE A 69 27.54 22.02 -57.19
N ASP A 70 28.60 22.53 -57.83
CA ASP A 70 29.33 23.72 -57.37
C ASP A 70 28.41 24.95 -57.22
N MET A 71 27.52 25.20 -58.19
CA MET A 71 26.52 26.26 -58.10
C MET A 71 25.61 26.08 -56.88
N LEU A 72 25.10 24.87 -56.64
CA LEU A 72 24.26 24.58 -55.49
C LEU A 72 25.00 24.86 -54.17
N HIS A 73 26.23 24.37 -54.02
CA HIS A 73 27.03 24.61 -52.82
C HIS A 73 27.29 26.11 -52.59
N THR A 74 27.61 26.87 -53.64
CA THR A 74 27.80 28.32 -53.50
C THR A 74 26.50 29.05 -53.15
N ILE A 75 25.35 28.60 -53.68
CA ILE A 75 24.04 29.14 -53.29
C ILE A 75 23.74 28.82 -51.82
N GLU A 76 24.00 27.59 -51.37
CA GLU A 76 23.83 27.18 -49.97
C GLU A 76 24.75 27.99 -49.05
N GLN A 77 26.01 28.20 -49.44
CA GLN A 77 26.96 29.04 -48.71
C GLN A 77 26.45 30.49 -48.60
N VAL A 78 26.10 31.11 -49.73
CA VAL A 78 25.50 32.47 -49.75
C VAL A 78 24.26 32.52 -48.89
N HIS A 79 23.40 31.50 -48.95
CA HIS A 79 22.18 31.44 -48.15
C HIS A 79 22.49 31.35 -46.65
N ASN A 80 23.45 30.52 -46.26
CA ASN A 80 23.91 30.36 -44.88
C ASN A 80 24.57 31.64 -44.33
N ASP A 81 25.40 32.31 -45.13
CA ASP A 81 26.05 33.57 -44.75
C ASP A 81 25.02 34.70 -44.63
N VAL A 82 24.08 34.79 -45.57
CA VAL A 82 22.95 35.72 -45.49
C VAL A 82 22.09 35.42 -44.26
N ALA A 83 21.85 34.15 -43.92
CA ALA A 83 21.12 33.77 -42.72
C ALA A 83 21.88 34.16 -41.43
N THR A 84 23.19 33.95 -41.40
CA THR A 84 24.08 34.33 -40.30
C THR A 84 24.10 35.84 -40.10
N LEU A 85 24.29 36.61 -41.18
CA LEU A 85 24.24 38.07 -41.14
C LEU A 85 22.85 38.59 -40.76
N ARG A 86 21.76 37.92 -41.16
CA ARG A 86 20.40 38.27 -40.72
C ARG A 86 20.23 38.05 -39.23
N LEU A 87 20.74 36.94 -38.69
CA LEU A 87 20.71 36.62 -37.27
C LEU A 87 21.56 37.62 -36.48
N GLU A 88 22.79 37.89 -36.91
CA GLU A 88 23.68 38.85 -36.26
C GLU A 88 23.05 40.25 -36.25
N ASN A 89 22.52 40.72 -37.38
CA ASN A 89 21.81 41.99 -37.46
C ASN A 89 20.57 42.01 -36.55
N HIS A 90 19.82 40.91 -36.46
CA HIS A 90 18.67 40.83 -35.57
C HIS A 90 19.09 40.97 -34.10
N ILE A 91 20.10 40.20 -33.66
CA ILE A 91 20.67 40.26 -32.31
C ILE A 91 21.15 41.67 -31.98
N MET A 92 21.91 42.29 -32.88
CA MET A 92 22.45 43.64 -32.68
C MET A 92 21.35 44.71 -32.63
N VAL A 93 20.39 44.66 -33.55
CA VAL A 93 19.27 45.62 -33.57
C VAL A 93 18.48 45.51 -32.27
N GLU A 94 18.10 44.30 -31.85
CA GLU A 94 17.38 44.16 -30.60
C GLU A 94 18.23 44.57 -29.39
N PHE A 95 19.55 44.33 -29.39
CA PHE A 95 20.47 44.79 -28.34
C PHE A 95 20.46 46.31 -28.23
N LEU A 96 20.57 47.01 -29.36
CA LEU A 96 20.51 48.46 -29.41
C LEU A 96 19.12 48.98 -29.03
N GLU A 97 18.02 48.32 -29.41
CA GLU A 97 16.67 48.73 -29.02
C GLU A 97 16.47 48.74 -27.50
N LYS A 98 17.05 47.75 -26.79
CA LYS A 98 16.95 47.68 -25.32
C LYS A 98 17.90 48.62 -24.59
N ASN A 99 19.14 48.78 -25.07
CA ASN A 99 20.19 49.49 -24.32
C ASN A 99 20.37 50.95 -24.76
N ASP A 100 20.30 51.25 -26.06
CA ASP A 100 20.42 52.61 -26.58
C ASP A 100 19.64 52.78 -27.91
N PRO A 101 18.32 53.06 -27.84
CA PRO A 101 17.49 53.20 -29.03
C PRO A 101 17.88 54.41 -29.89
N LYS A 102 18.69 55.36 -29.37
CA LYS A 102 19.10 56.54 -30.14
C LYS A 102 20.03 56.18 -31.30
N LEU A 103 20.85 55.15 -31.12
CA LEU A 103 21.77 54.64 -32.15
C LEU A 103 21.02 54.04 -33.36
N LEU A 104 19.72 53.75 -33.23
CA LEU A 104 18.89 53.19 -34.30
C LEU A 104 18.15 54.23 -35.14
N LEU A 105 18.09 55.51 -34.73
CA LEU A 105 17.34 56.54 -35.48
C LEU A 105 17.84 56.66 -36.94
N GLY A 106 19.17 56.64 -37.14
CA GLY A 106 19.76 56.67 -38.48
C GLY A 106 19.52 55.40 -39.29
N LEU A 107 19.49 54.23 -38.61
CA LEU A 107 19.27 52.95 -39.27
C LEU A 107 17.82 52.82 -39.76
N ARG A 108 16.83 53.22 -38.94
CA ARG A 108 15.40 53.22 -39.31
C ARG A 108 15.12 54.14 -40.51
N GLN A 109 15.75 55.32 -40.53
CA GLN A 109 15.64 56.24 -41.66
C GLN A 109 16.32 55.70 -42.93
N ARG A 110 17.46 55.00 -42.79
CA ARG A 110 18.14 54.35 -43.92
C ARG A 110 17.34 53.15 -44.45
N ARG A 111 16.76 52.33 -43.58
CA ARG A 111 15.90 51.18 -43.95
C ARG A 111 14.68 51.63 -44.74
N THR A 112 13.97 52.64 -44.24
CA THR A 112 12.77 53.19 -44.91
C THR A 112 13.11 53.86 -46.24
N SER A 113 14.23 54.59 -46.35
CA SER A 113 14.66 55.19 -47.62
C SER A 113 15.12 54.15 -48.65
N ILE A 114 15.82 53.08 -48.23
CA ILE A 114 16.19 51.97 -49.12
C ILE A 114 14.95 51.20 -49.59
N LEU A 115 14.00 50.90 -48.69
CA LEU A 115 12.72 50.27 -49.04
C LEU A 115 11.92 51.11 -50.03
N ARG A 116 11.84 52.44 -49.80
CA ARG A 116 11.21 53.35 -50.77
C ARG A 116 11.90 53.25 -52.13
N LYS A 117 13.24 53.34 -52.20
CA LYS A 117 13.99 53.24 -53.47
C LYS A 117 13.76 51.90 -54.19
N LEU A 118 13.67 50.79 -53.46
CA LEU A 118 13.37 49.47 -54.03
C LEU A 118 11.94 49.39 -54.57
N GLN A 119 10.96 49.99 -53.89
CA GLN A 119 9.58 50.07 -54.38
C GLN A 119 9.46 50.99 -55.61
N THR A 120 10.15 52.15 -55.62
CA THR A 120 10.12 53.06 -56.77
C THR A 120 10.76 52.42 -58.01
N LYS A 121 11.79 51.58 -57.84
CA LYS A 121 12.44 50.89 -58.96
C LYS A 121 11.60 49.75 -59.55
N ARG A 122 10.57 49.26 -58.85
CA ARG A 122 9.59 48.30 -59.41
C ARG A 122 8.38 48.96 -60.08
N GLY A 123 8.11 50.23 -59.79
CA GLY A 123 6.94 50.96 -60.33
C GLY A 123 7.22 51.84 -61.55
N SER A 124 8.46 51.98 -62.01
CA SER A 124 8.81 52.87 -63.13
C SER A 124 9.60 52.12 -64.19
N ALA A 125 8.91 51.17 -64.82
CA ALA A 125 9.27 50.62 -66.12
C ALA A 125 8.14 50.96 -67.10
N GLN A 126 7.92 52.26 -67.33
CA GLN A 126 7.10 52.79 -68.44
C GLN A 126 7.36 54.30 -68.51
N GLY A 127 8.08 54.75 -69.54
CA GLY A 127 7.49 55.64 -70.56
C GLY A 127 7.50 57.09 -70.10
N SER A 128 8.50 57.90 -70.47
CA SER A 128 8.57 58.68 -71.71
C SER A 128 8.34 60.18 -71.45
N HIS A 129 9.36 60.96 -71.80
CA HIS A 129 9.30 62.32 -72.37
C HIS A 129 8.73 63.52 -71.60
N GLY A 130 9.41 64.65 -71.81
CA GLY A 130 8.88 66.01 -71.60
C GLY A 130 9.46 66.68 -70.36
N VAL A 131 10.58 67.41 -70.41
CA VAL A 131 10.78 68.75 -71.00
C VAL A 131 9.97 69.83 -70.28
N ASN A 132 10.68 70.90 -69.87
CA ASN A 132 10.20 72.17 -69.31
C ASN A 132 9.76 72.14 -67.83
N SER A 133 9.96 73.16 -67.01
CA SER A 133 10.51 74.52 -67.18
C SER A 133 10.88 75.07 -65.81
N ARG A 134 11.90 75.95 -65.83
CA ARG A 134 12.11 77.13 -64.97
C ARG A 134 10.97 77.47 -63.99
N HIS A 135 11.22 77.33 -62.69
CA HIS A 135 10.81 78.27 -61.65
C HIS A 135 11.62 77.96 -60.38
N SER A 136 12.40 78.93 -59.91
CA SER A 136 12.07 79.77 -58.76
C SER A 136 12.66 79.25 -57.45
N SER A 137 13.48 80.13 -56.87
CA SER A 137 13.95 80.20 -55.49
C SER A 137 13.18 79.34 -54.47
N SER A 138 13.85 78.35 -53.89
CA SER A 138 13.79 78.08 -52.44
C SER A 138 14.78 76.99 -52.05
N LYS A 139 15.71 77.38 -51.16
CA LYS A 139 16.32 76.58 -50.08
C LYS A 139 16.72 75.12 -50.38
N ARG A 140 18.05 74.96 -50.51
CA ARG A 140 18.86 73.84 -49.99
C ARG A 140 18.29 72.44 -50.23
N SER A 141 18.72 71.81 -51.33
CA SER A 141 19.00 70.38 -51.31
C SER A 141 20.32 70.13 -52.04
N ILE A 142 21.25 69.54 -51.30
CA ILE A 142 22.57 69.13 -51.80
C ILE A 142 22.33 67.90 -52.69
N PRO A 143 22.65 67.95 -54.00
CA PRO A 143 22.52 66.81 -54.88
C PRO A 143 23.69 65.86 -54.61
N MET A 144 23.40 64.71 -54.00
CA MET A 144 24.35 63.60 -53.94
C MET A 144 24.35 62.92 -55.31
N SER A 145 25.25 63.39 -56.19
CA SER A 145 25.54 62.74 -57.45
C SER A 145 26.22 61.40 -57.20
N VAL A 146 25.65 60.39 -57.85
CA VAL A 146 26.06 59.00 -57.88
C VAL A 146 27.14 58.85 -58.97
N ASN A 147 28.17 58.08 -58.66
CA ASN A 147 29.24 57.59 -59.54
C ASN A 147 30.28 58.61 -60.01
N GLN A 148 31.50 58.50 -59.47
CA GLN A 148 32.73 58.35 -60.27
C GLN A 148 33.89 57.96 -59.36
N LEU A 149 34.16 56.65 -59.32
CA LEU A 149 35.38 56.02 -58.86
C LEU A 149 36.38 56.01 -60.03
N VAL A 150 37.09 57.11 -60.27
CA VAL A 150 38.37 57.07 -61.01
C VAL A 150 39.26 58.21 -60.51
N SER A 151 40.34 57.82 -59.84
CA SER A 151 41.67 58.41 -59.82
C SER A 151 41.82 59.84 -60.37
N ILE A 152 42.16 60.80 -59.51
CA ILE A 152 43.19 61.81 -59.77
C ILE A 152 43.65 62.41 -58.43
N SER A 153 44.96 62.26 -58.24
CA SER A 153 45.86 62.95 -57.32
C SER A 153 45.69 64.48 -57.32
N GLY A 154 45.56 65.09 -56.14
CA GLY A 154 45.61 66.55 -56.02
C GLY A 154 45.10 67.08 -54.67
N ILE A 155 46.02 67.17 -53.71
CA ILE A 155 46.25 68.28 -52.76
C ILE A 155 45.03 68.93 -52.08
N SER A 156 45.10 68.93 -50.74
CA SER A 156 44.38 69.75 -49.73
C SER A 156 42.97 69.31 -49.30
N ALA A 157 42.95 68.68 -48.12
CA ALA A 157 42.01 68.79 -46.98
C ALA A 157 40.57 69.33 -47.24
N PRO A 158 39.53 68.73 -46.62
CA PRO A 158 39.58 68.30 -45.23
C PRO A 158 39.20 66.84 -45.02
N GLU A 159 39.76 66.29 -43.95
CA GLU A 159 39.42 65.03 -43.31
C GLU A 159 37.91 64.94 -43.09
N LYS A 160 37.18 64.48 -44.11
CA LYS A 160 35.89 63.84 -43.93
C LYS A 160 36.17 62.62 -43.09
N ARG A 161 36.03 62.83 -41.78
CA ARG A 161 36.06 61.84 -40.70
C ARG A 161 35.73 60.49 -41.31
N ARG A 162 36.78 59.70 -41.52
CA ARG A 162 36.68 58.29 -41.87
C ARG A 162 35.59 57.77 -40.94
N GLY A 163 34.47 57.34 -41.52
CA GLY A 163 33.41 56.73 -40.74
C GLY A 163 34.12 55.71 -39.87
N MET A 164 34.20 55.99 -38.56
CA MET A 164 34.85 55.09 -37.64
C MET A 164 34.11 53.79 -37.87
N ASP A 165 34.78 52.83 -38.50
CA ASP A 165 34.25 51.51 -38.66
C ASP A 165 34.13 51.01 -37.22
N TYR A 166 32.95 51.21 -36.64
CA TYR A 166 32.54 50.58 -35.39
C TYR A 166 32.40 49.09 -35.70
N LYS A 167 33.49 48.43 -36.11
CA LYS A 167 33.64 46.99 -36.08
C LYS A 167 33.70 46.66 -34.60
N LEU A 168 32.53 46.34 -34.06
CA LEU A 168 32.43 45.79 -32.72
C LEU A 168 33.36 44.57 -32.64
N ASN A 169 34.23 44.55 -31.63
CA ASN A 169 35.19 43.46 -31.42
C ASN A 169 34.44 42.12 -31.42
N PHE A 170 35.03 41.08 -32.05
CA PHE A 170 34.48 39.73 -32.04
C PHE A 170 34.14 39.25 -30.63
N LYS A 171 34.97 39.58 -29.63
CA LYS A 171 34.68 39.28 -28.22
C LYS A 171 33.37 39.92 -27.75
N ALA A 172 33.15 41.21 -28.04
CA ALA A 172 31.93 41.91 -27.66
C ALA A 172 30.70 41.39 -28.44
N LYS A 173 30.86 40.97 -29.71
CA LYS A 173 29.80 40.28 -30.45
C LYS A 173 29.44 38.94 -29.80
N ALA A 174 30.44 38.13 -29.44
CA ALA A 174 30.25 36.86 -28.77
C ALA A 174 29.57 37.04 -27.40
N GLU A 175 30.03 38.00 -26.58
CA GLU A 175 29.41 38.33 -25.29
C GLU A 175 27.95 38.80 -25.44
N MET A 176 27.66 39.65 -26.43
CA MET A 176 26.28 40.06 -26.72
C MET A 176 25.41 38.88 -27.18
N ALA A 177 25.95 38.01 -28.03
CA ALA A 177 25.26 36.81 -28.51
C ALA A 177 24.99 35.83 -27.36
N GLU A 178 25.97 35.59 -26.48
CA GLU A 178 25.84 34.71 -25.31
C GLU A 178 24.81 35.27 -24.32
N LYS A 179 24.89 36.58 -24.01
CA LYS A 179 23.89 37.24 -23.17
C LYS A 179 22.48 37.11 -23.77
N ARG A 180 22.35 37.22 -25.09
CA ARG A 180 21.07 37.09 -25.79
C ARG A 180 20.57 35.67 -25.84
N ALA A 181 21.45 34.68 -26.03
CA ALA A 181 21.13 33.27 -25.93
C ALA A 181 20.59 32.96 -24.52
N ALA A 182 21.29 33.39 -23.47
CA ALA A 182 20.83 33.25 -22.08
C ALA A 182 19.47 33.94 -21.82
N GLU A 183 19.25 35.14 -22.38
CA GLU A 183 17.95 35.83 -22.29
C GLU A 183 16.83 35.08 -23.03
N VAL A 184 17.13 34.42 -24.15
CA VAL A 184 16.16 33.60 -24.91
C VAL A 184 15.89 32.30 -24.17
N GLU A 185 16.92 31.60 -23.70
CA GLU A 185 16.80 30.37 -22.90
C GLU A 185 15.95 30.59 -21.65
N LYS A 186 16.19 31.68 -20.92
CA LYS A 186 15.37 32.06 -19.78
C LYS A 186 13.91 32.30 -20.18
N ARG A 187 13.67 33.04 -21.28
CA ARG A 187 12.31 33.29 -21.79
C ARG A 187 11.61 32.00 -22.21
N VAL A 188 12.32 31.08 -22.86
CA VAL A 188 11.79 29.76 -23.23
C VAL A 188 11.42 28.97 -21.98
N ALA A 189 12.30 28.91 -20.98
CA ALA A 189 12.03 28.23 -19.72
C ALA A 189 10.82 28.83 -18.96
N ASP A 190 10.68 30.16 -18.97
CA ASP A 190 9.53 30.86 -18.38
C ASP A 190 8.23 30.54 -19.15
N ILE A 191 8.28 30.54 -20.49
CA ILE A 191 7.14 30.17 -21.34
C ILE A 191 6.75 28.70 -21.12
N GLU A 192 7.70 27.78 -21.07
CA GLU A 192 7.46 26.36 -20.81
C GLU A 192 6.84 26.14 -19.42
N ARG A 193 7.33 26.85 -18.41
CA ARG A 193 6.76 26.80 -17.05
C ARG A 193 5.32 27.31 -17.02
N ASN A 194 5.05 28.43 -17.71
CA ASN A 194 3.70 29.01 -17.79
C ASN A 194 2.76 28.08 -18.56
N ALA A 195 3.18 27.56 -19.72
CA ALA A 195 2.43 26.60 -20.52
C ALA A 195 2.15 25.31 -19.73
N MET A 196 3.12 24.79 -18.97
CA MET A 196 2.91 23.62 -18.12
C MET A 196 1.86 23.89 -17.03
N THR A 197 1.83 25.10 -16.48
CA THR A 197 0.84 25.51 -15.48
C THR A 197 -0.56 25.61 -16.10
N GLU A 198 -0.67 26.23 -17.28
CA GLU A 198 -1.92 26.33 -18.03
C GLU A 198 -2.44 24.94 -18.45
N VAL A 199 -1.57 24.07 -18.96
CA VAL A 199 -1.92 22.69 -19.31
C VAL A 199 -2.43 21.92 -18.08
N LYS A 200 -1.82 22.11 -16.91
CA LYS A 200 -2.32 21.50 -15.66
C LYS A 200 -3.71 22.03 -15.29
N GLN A 201 -3.95 23.33 -15.42
CA GLN A 201 -5.26 23.93 -15.15
C GLN A 201 -6.33 23.44 -16.14
N LEU A 202 -6.02 23.37 -17.43
CA LEU A 202 -6.92 22.84 -18.45
C LEU A 202 -7.22 21.36 -18.23
N ARG A 203 -6.22 20.55 -17.87
CA ARG A 203 -6.44 19.14 -17.51
C ARG A 203 -7.36 19.00 -16.31
N ALA A 204 -7.14 19.79 -15.25
CA ALA A 204 -8.02 19.82 -14.09
C ALA A 204 -9.44 20.25 -14.48
N LYS A 205 -9.60 21.21 -15.40
CA LYS A 205 -10.92 21.65 -15.88
C LYS A 205 -11.63 20.58 -16.70
N ILE A 206 -10.93 19.88 -17.58
CA ILE A 206 -11.49 18.76 -18.35
C ILE A 206 -11.95 17.65 -17.40
N GLU A 207 -11.14 17.33 -16.40
CA GLU A 207 -11.48 16.33 -15.38
C GLU A 207 -12.70 16.75 -14.56
N GLU A 208 -12.77 18.01 -14.09
CA GLU A 208 -13.95 18.57 -13.42
C GLU A 208 -15.21 18.47 -14.30
N LEU A 209 -15.11 18.82 -15.59
CA LEU A 209 -16.23 18.75 -16.52
C LEU A 209 -16.69 17.31 -16.76
N ARG A 210 -15.77 16.34 -16.81
CA ARG A 210 -16.10 14.91 -16.90
C ARG A 210 -16.87 14.46 -15.67
N PHE A 211 -16.36 14.74 -14.47
CA PHE A 211 -17.06 14.41 -13.22
C PHE A 211 -18.45 15.04 -13.16
N ARG A 212 -18.59 16.32 -13.54
CA ARG A 212 -19.90 16.99 -13.60
C ARG A 212 -20.86 16.35 -14.58
N SER A 213 -20.36 15.91 -15.75
CA SER A 213 -21.19 15.23 -16.75
C SER A 213 -21.69 13.89 -16.21
N GLU A 214 -20.80 13.09 -15.61
CA GLU A 214 -21.13 11.80 -15.00
C GLU A 214 -22.14 11.97 -13.86
N GLU A 215 -21.92 12.94 -12.97
CA GLU A 215 -22.85 13.27 -11.87
C GLU A 215 -24.23 13.73 -12.39
N THR A 216 -24.26 14.48 -13.50
CA THR A 216 -25.52 14.92 -14.12
C THR A 216 -26.31 13.74 -14.66
N ILE A 217 -25.65 12.83 -15.39
CA ILE A 217 -26.26 11.61 -15.93
C ILE A 217 -26.75 10.70 -14.79
N GLU A 218 -25.95 10.54 -13.74
CA GLU A 218 -26.34 9.76 -12.56
C GLU A 218 -27.54 10.39 -11.83
N THR A 219 -27.57 11.72 -11.71
CA THR A 219 -28.69 12.45 -11.09
C THR A 219 -29.96 12.31 -11.94
N GLU A 220 -29.84 12.37 -13.26
CA GLU A 220 -30.95 12.13 -14.19
C GLU A 220 -31.49 10.70 -14.05
N ASN A 221 -30.62 9.68 -14.06
CA ASN A 221 -31.02 8.29 -13.86
C ASN A 221 -31.69 8.06 -12.50
N ASN A 222 -31.16 8.66 -11.44
CA ASN A 222 -31.77 8.61 -10.11
C ASN A 222 -33.12 9.32 -10.06
N PHE A 223 -33.28 10.42 -10.79
CA PHE A 223 -34.56 11.11 -10.92
C PHE A 223 -35.58 10.22 -11.62
N MET A 224 -35.21 9.64 -12.78
CA MET A 224 -36.05 8.71 -13.52
C MET A 224 -36.46 7.51 -12.65
N LEU A 225 -35.52 6.93 -11.89
CA LEU A 225 -35.81 5.83 -10.97
C LEU A 225 -36.70 6.25 -9.79
N HIS A 226 -36.65 7.51 -9.35
CA HIS A 226 -37.49 7.98 -8.24
C HIS A 226 -38.91 8.37 -8.68
N PHE A 227 -39.08 8.76 -9.94
CA PHE A 227 -40.34 9.28 -10.47
C PHE A 227 -41.06 8.35 -11.44
N LEU A 228 -40.35 7.44 -12.11
CA LEU A 228 -40.82 6.66 -13.26
C LEU A 228 -40.26 5.22 -13.22
N ARG A 229 -40.15 4.63 -12.02
CA ARG A 229 -39.59 3.28 -11.88
C ARG A 229 -40.47 2.22 -12.50
N ASP A 230 -41.78 2.34 -12.29
CA ASP A 230 -42.79 1.37 -12.69
C ASP A 230 -44.09 2.08 -13.14
N GLU A 231 -45.06 1.30 -13.62
CA GLU A 231 -46.35 1.83 -14.08
C GLU A 231 -47.15 2.51 -12.95
N ASN A 232 -46.95 2.09 -11.69
CA ASN A 232 -47.60 2.69 -10.53
C ASN A 232 -47.12 4.12 -10.29
N ASP A 233 -45.83 4.36 -10.46
CA ASP A 233 -45.23 5.70 -10.39
C ASP A 233 -45.77 6.63 -11.47
N VAL A 234 -45.98 6.14 -12.69
CA VAL A 234 -46.59 6.90 -13.80
C VAL A 234 -48.06 7.22 -13.49
N ALA A 235 -48.86 6.21 -13.11
CA ALA A 235 -50.26 6.39 -12.74
C ALA A 235 -50.44 7.35 -11.54
N PHE A 236 -49.50 7.33 -10.59
CA PHE A 236 -49.45 8.31 -9.50
C PHE A 236 -49.25 9.72 -10.06
N LEU A 237 -48.33 9.95 -10.99
CA LEU A 237 -48.09 11.29 -11.55
C LEU A 237 -49.27 11.82 -12.36
N GLU A 238 -50.01 10.95 -13.06
CA GLU A 238 -51.20 11.35 -13.84
C GLU A 238 -52.39 11.75 -12.95
N SER A 239 -52.52 11.13 -11.79
CA SER A 239 -53.64 11.37 -10.84
C SER A 239 -53.29 12.31 -9.68
N ALA A 240 -51.99 12.60 -9.47
CA ALA A 240 -51.53 13.40 -8.34
C ALA A 240 -51.87 14.88 -8.52
N THR A 241 -52.26 15.50 -7.40
CA THR A 241 -52.35 16.96 -7.29
C THR A 241 -50.97 17.60 -7.31
N GLU A 242 -50.88 18.87 -7.72
CA GLU A 242 -49.64 19.67 -7.71
C GLU A 242 -48.92 19.60 -6.34
N ARG A 243 -49.67 19.65 -5.24
CA ARG A 243 -49.13 19.53 -3.86
C ARG A 243 -48.48 18.18 -3.57
N GLN A 244 -49.02 17.09 -4.13
CA GLN A 244 -48.45 15.75 -3.98
C GLN A 244 -47.14 15.61 -4.79
N ILE A 245 -47.13 16.14 -6.01
CA ILE A 245 -45.94 16.19 -6.87
C ILE A 245 -44.84 17.02 -6.20
N GLU A 246 -45.17 18.20 -5.69
CA GLU A 246 -44.23 19.06 -4.95
C GLU A 246 -43.62 18.34 -3.75
N ARG A 247 -44.43 17.59 -2.98
CA ARG A 247 -43.94 16.82 -1.83
C ARG A 247 -42.99 15.68 -2.26
N LYS A 248 -43.30 14.97 -3.35
CA LYS A 248 -42.43 13.92 -3.92
C LYS A 248 -41.10 14.52 -4.41
N LEU A 249 -41.14 15.68 -5.06
CA LEU A 249 -39.96 16.44 -5.48
C LEU A 249 -39.11 16.91 -4.31
N ARG A 250 -39.71 17.52 -3.27
CA ARG A 250 -38.99 17.93 -2.06
C ARG A 250 -38.29 16.74 -1.38
N LYS A 251 -38.94 15.56 -1.34
CA LYS A 251 -38.35 14.33 -0.81
C LYS A 251 -37.14 13.87 -1.63
N PHE A 252 -37.27 13.86 -2.97
CA PHE A 252 -36.17 13.57 -3.88
C PHE A 252 -34.99 14.52 -3.66
N THR A 253 -35.22 15.82 -3.75
CA THR A 253 -34.18 16.85 -3.60
C THR A 253 -33.51 16.80 -2.23
N SER A 254 -34.27 16.53 -1.16
CA SER A 254 -33.71 16.35 0.19
C SER A 254 -32.78 15.14 0.27
N ASN A 255 -33.18 14.00 -0.30
CA ASN A 255 -32.36 12.79 -0.34
C ASN A 255 -31.12 12.98 -1.23
N TRP A 256 -31.27 13.64 -2.39
CA TRP A 256 -30.16 13.98 -3.26
C TRP A 256 -29.12 14.86 -2.55
N PHE A 257 -29.54 15.92 -1.84
CA PHE A 257 -28.62 16.74 -1.04
C PHE A 257 -27.93 15.96 0.09
N LYS A 258 -28.61 14.98 0.72
CA LYS A 258 -27.99 14.11 1.72
C LYS A 258 -26.89 13.24 1.09
N ASN A 259 -27.17 12.63 -0.07
CA ASN A 259 -26.20 11.83 -0.80
C ASN A 259 -25.01 12.67 -1.28
N ALA A 260 -25.26 13.86 -1.83
CA ALA A 260 -24.21 14.80 -2.25
C ALA A 260 -23.30 15.21 -1.07
N ARG A 261 -23.86 15.44 0.13
CA ARG A 261 -23.07 15.72 1.34
C ARG A 261 -22.25 14.51 1.79
N ALA A 262 -22.80 13.31 1.72
CA ALA A 262 -22.07 12.09 2.05
C ALA A 262 -20.90 11.88 1.09
N LEU A 263 -21.13 12.02 -0.22
CA LEU A 263 -20.10 11.94 -1.25
C LEU A 263 -19.02 13.01 -1.03
N LEU A 264 -19.40 14.27 -0.82
CA LEU A 264 -18.46 15.35 -0.48
C LEU A 264 -17.62 15.01 0.76
N GLY A 265 -18.23 14.40 1.78
CA GLY A 265 -17.53 13.90 2.97
C GLY A 265 -16.48 12.86 2.63
N THR A 266 -16.84 11.84 1.83
CA THR A 266 -15.89 10.81 1.38
C THR A 266 -14.76 11.41 0.53
N MET A 267 -15.07 12.31 -0.40
CA MET A 267 -14.06 12.97 -1.24
C MET A 267 -13.08 13.78 -0.40
N LYS A 268 -13.54 14.54 0.60
CA LYS A 268 -12.65 15.27 1.51
C LYS A 268 -11.70 14.32 2.25
N LEU A 269 -12.18 13.18 2.74
CA LEU A 269 -11.33 12.17 3.38
C LEU A 269 -10.30 11.61 2.40
N THR A 270 -10.70 11.31 1.16
CA THR A 270 -9.75 10.84 0.13
C THR A 270 -8.69 11.88 -0.21
N ILE A 271 -9.06 13.16 -0.28
CA ILE A 271 -8.12 14.27 -0.54
C ILE A 271 -7.10 14.37 0.61
N VAL A 272 -7.56 14.32 1.86
CA VAL A 272 -6.66 14.37 3.04
C VAL A 272 -5.71 13.17 3.04
N SER A 273 -6.23 11.96 2.80
CA SER A 273 -5.41 10.74 2.71
C SER A 273 -4.38 10.80 1.57
N LEU A 274 -4.78 11.32 0.40
CA LEU A 274 -3.86 11.49 -0.73
C LEU A 274 -2.79 12.55 -0.43
N GLN A 275 -3.14 13.63 0.26
CA GLN A 275 -2.18 14.64 0.71
C GLN A 275 -1.17 14.05 1.69
N GLU A 276 -1.63 13.25 2.66
CA GLU A 276 -0.76 12.58 3.63
C GLU A 276 0.20 11.60 2.95
N THR A 277 -0.29 10.76 2.03
CA THR A 277 0.57 9.83 1.26
C THR A 277 1.57 10.56 0.37
N CYS A 278 1.16 11.67 -0.27
CA CYS A 278 2.08 12.51 -1.04
C CYS A 278 3.17 13.15 -0.16
N GLN A 279 2.80 13.59 1.05
CA GLN A 279 3.75 14.14 2.02
C GLN A 279 4.71 13.06 2.52
N GLN A 280 4.22 11.85 2.78
CA GLN A 280 5.04 10.70 3.16
C GLN A 280 6.03 10.34 2.04
N HIS A 281 5.58 10.21 0.80
CA HIS A 281 6.46 9.94 -0.34
C HIS A 281 7.49 11.05 -0.57
N ARG A 282 7.12 12.31 -0.33
CA ARG A 282 8.07 13.42 -0.38
C ARG A 282 9.13 13.30 0.72
N ALA A 283 8.73 12.94 1.94
CA ALA A 283 9.66 12.70 3.04
C ALA A 283 10.59 11.50 2.75
N ASP A 284 10.05 10.41 2.19
CA ASP A 284 10.83 9.25 1.75
C ASP A 284 11.83 9.61 0.65
N LEU A 285 11.46 10.47 -0.30
CA LEU A 285 12.38 10.94 -1.34
C LEU A 285 13.52 11.79 -0.76
N ILE A 286 13.21 12.67 0.20
CA ILE A 286 14.22 13.49 0.90
C ILE A 286 15.16 12.59 1.70
N THR A 287 14.62 11.68 2.51
CA THR A 287 15.45 10.75 3.29
C THR A 287 16.29 9.85 2.37
N LYS A 288 15.75 9.38 1.25
CA LYS A 288 16.52 8.63 0.25
C LYS A 288 17.60 9.47 -0.42
N SER A 289 17.36 10.75 -0.72
CA SER A 289 18.42 11.62 -1.25
C SER A 289 19.52 11.86 -0.23
N ASP A 290 19.15 12.05 1.05
CA ASP A 290 20.10 12.27 2.13
C ASP A 290 20.93 11.00 2.40
N LEU A 291 20.26 9.85 2.48
CA LEU A 291 20.89 8.54 2.63
C LEU A 291 21.78 8.19 1.44
N SER A 292 21.37 8.52 0.20
CA SER A 292 22.20 8.31 -0.99
C SER A 292 23.48 9.16 -0.98
N GLY A 293 23.49 10.29 -0.26
CA GLY A 293 24.70 11.10 -0.08
C GLY A 293 25.61 10.60 1.05
N ILE A 294 25.04 9.97 2.09
CA ILE A 294 25.75 9.54 3.30
C ILE A 294 26.26 8.10 3.20
N LEU A 295 25.45 7.18 2.65
CA LEU A 295 25.75 5.76 2.63
C LEU A 295 26.51 5.39 1.35
N THR A 296 27.72 4.87 1.55
CA THR A 296 28.53 4.27 0.48
C THR A 296 28.19 2.79 0.32
N ALA A 297 28.55 2.18 -0.82
CA ALA A 297 28.43 0.74 -1.02
C ALA A 297 29.18 -0.07 0.07
N VAL A 298 30.25 0.49 0.63
CA VAL A 298 31.06 -0.13 1.70
C VAL A 298 30.27 -0.21 3.02
N ASP A 299 29.39 0.76 3.31
CA ASP A 299 28.55 0.73 4.51
C ASP A 299 27.53 -0.40 4.44
N PHE A 300 26.98 -0.65 3.25
CA PHE A 300 26.10 -1.80 3.02
C PHE A 300 26.84 -3.13 3.21
N GLU A 301 28.06 -3.26 2.69
CA GLU A 301 28.85 -4.48 2.86
C GLU A 301 29.17 -4.77 4.34
N LYS A 302 29.58 -3.75 5.10
CA LYS A 302 29.76 -3.86 6.57
C LYS A 302 28.47 -4.28 7.28
N LEU A 303 27.33 -3.70 6.88
CA LEU A 303 26.04 -4.04 7.46
C LEU A 303 25.62 -5.48 7.15
N ILE A 304 25.92 -5.97 5.94
CA ILE A 304 25.66 -7.34 5.51
C ILE A 304 26.54 -8.33 6.31
N ILE A 305 27.82 -8.03 6.49
CA ILE A 305 28.73 -8.84 7.31
C ILE A 305 28.20 -8.94 8.74
N LYS A 306 27.89 -7.79 9.37
CA LYS A 306 27.36 -7.74 10.75
C LYS A 306 26.02 -8.47 10.87
N ARG A 307 25.13 -8.34 9.89
CA ARG A 307 23.86 -9.08 9.85
C ARG A 307 24.12 -10.58 9.81
N THR A 308 25.05 -11.03 8.97
CA THR A 308 25.39 -12.46 8.82
C THR A 308 25.97 -13.03 10.12
N GLU A 309 26.85 -12.28 10.78
CA GLU A 309 27.39 -12.64 12.09
C GLU A 309 26.29 -12.80 13.16
N LEU A 310 25.37 -11.84 13.25
CA LEU A 310 24.25 -11.90 14.20
C LEU A 310 23.28 -13.06 13.90
N VAL A 311 23.02 -13.35 12.62
CA VAL A 311 22.20 -14.49 12.22
C VAL A 311 22.86 -15.81 12.64
N ASN A 312 24.17 -15.95 12.44
CA ASN A 312 24.90 -17.15 12.85
C ASN A 312 24.88 -17.33 14.38
N GLN A 313 25.09 -16.26 15.15
CA GLN A 313 24.98 -16.30 16.62
C GLN A 313 23.56 -16.68 17.07
N LEU A 314 22.54 -16.17 16.40
CA LEU A 314 21.14 -16.51 16.71
C LEU A 314 20.85 -17.98 16.42
N GLU A 315 21.34 -18.51 15.30
CA GLU A 315 21.19 -19.91 14.93
C GLU A 315 21.89 -20.84 15.93
N GLU A 316 23.11 -20.50 16.36
CA GLU A 316 23.83 -21.23 17.40
C GLU A 316 23.02 -21.28 18.71
N LYS A 317 22.51 -20.12 19.16
CA LYS A 317 21.65 -20.07 20.35
C LYS A 317 20.35 -20.85 20.18
N ASN A 318 19.78 -20.87 18.98
CA ASN A 318 18.58 -21.62 18.69
C ASN A 318 18.82 -23.14 18.76
N ILE A 319 19.95 -23.63 18.22
CA ILE A 319 20.39 -25.03 18.36
C ILE A 319 20.59 -25.40 19.83
N HIS A 320 21.28 -24.56 20.61
CA HIS A 320 21.43 -24.77 22.05
C HIS A 320 20.10 -24.83 22.79
N MET A 321 19.17 -23.91 22.48
CA MET A 321 17.83 -23.90 23.07
C MET A 321 17.01 -25.13 22.71
N ALA A 322 17.12 -25.62 21.46
CA ALA A 322 16.48 -26.86 21.04
C ALA A 322 17.04 -28.06 21.81
N GLY A 323 18.38 -28.13 22.00
CA GLY A 323 19.03 -29.14 22.83
C GLY A 323 18.55 -29.12 24.29
N LEU A 324 18.51 -27.94 24.91
CA LEU A 324 18.00 -27.77 26.28
C LEU A 324 16.54 -28.18 26.41
N LYS A 325 15.66 -27.78 25.46
CA LYS A 325 14.26 -28.23 25.43
C LYS A 325 14.15 -29.75 25.37
N GLY A 326 14.98 -30.40 24.55
CA GLY A 326 15.03 -31.86 24.46
C GLY A 326 15.42 -32.53 25.78
N VAL A 327 16.42 -31.98 26.49
CA VAL A 327 16.82 -32.48 27.81
C VAL A 327 15.72 -32.24 28.85
N THR A 328 15.18 -31.04 28.95
CA THR A 328 14.08 -30.71 29.87
C THR A 328 12.86 -31.61 29.64
N GLY A 329 12.52 -31.88 28.37
CA GLY A 329 11.44 -32.79 28.02
C GLY A 329 11.68 -34.21 28.51
N LYS A 330 12.88 -34.77 28.29
CA LYS A 330 13.27 -36.10 28.79
C LYS A 330 13.23 -36.16 30.31
N THR A 331 13.77 -35.17 31.00
CA THR A 331 13.77 -35.09 32.47
C THR A 331 12.33 -35.00 33.01
N SER A 332 11.47 -34.21 32.40
CA SER A 332 10.06 -34.10 32.80
C SER A 332 9.30 -35.42 32.65
N LEU A 333 9.58 -36.17 31.57
CA LEU A 333 8.98 -37.47 31.34
C LEU A 333 9.45 -38.49 32.38
N ALA A 334 10.76 -38.57 32.62
CA ALA A 334 11.33 -39.44 33.66
C ALA A 334 10.78 -39.13 35.06
N MET A 335 10.64 -37.85 35.41
CA MET A 335 10.01 -37.46 36.69
C MET A 335 8.54 -37.88 36.78
N THR A 336 7.82 -37.86 35.65
CA THR A 336 6.41 -38.27 35.61
C THR A 336 6.26 -39.79 35.76
N GLU A 337 7.14 -40.55 35.11
CA GLU A 337 7.22 -42.01 35.27
C GLU A 337 7.54 -42.39 36.71
N GLU A 338 8.54 -41.75 37.32
CA GLU A 338 8.91 -41.99 38.73
C GLU A 338 7.77 -41.60 39.68
N LYS A 339 7.09 -40.48 39.43
CA LYS A 339 5.90 -40.09 40.20
C LYS A 339 4.79 -41.13 40.11
N GLN A 340 4.55 -41.69 38.92
CA GLN A 340 3.54 -42.73 38.74
C GLN A 340 3.93 -44.02 39.47
N ALA A 341 5.21 -44.40 39.43
CA ALA A 341 5.74 -45.54 40.17
C ALA A 341 5.54 -45.36 41.69
N MET A 342 5.87 -44.17 42.23
CA MET A 342 5.64 -43.85 43.64
C MET A 342 4.14 -43.91 44.02
N MET A 343 3.26 -43.39 43.16
CA MET A 343 1.81 -43.43 43.41
C MET A 343 1.29 -44.87 43.45
N ASN A 344 1.74 -45.73 42.53
CA ASN A 344 1.39 -47.14 42.53
C ASN A 344 1.89 -47.84 43.81
N LEU A 345 3.15 -47.59 44.21
CA LEU A 345 3.72 -48.14 45.44
C LEU A 345 2.94 -47.68 46.69
N GLU A 346 2.51 -46.41 46.74
CA GLU A 346 1.69 -45.89 47.82
C GLU A 346 0.32 -46.59 47.88
N THR A 347 -0.31 -46.86 46.73
CA THR A 347 -1.57 -47.61 46.70
C THR A 347 -1.40 -49.04 47.18
N GLU A 348 -0.33 -49.73 46.75
CA GLU A 348 -0.01 -51.09 47.22
C GLU A 348 0.25 -51.11 48.72
N MET A 349 1.02 -50.14 49.23
CA MET A 349 1.27 -49.98 50.67
C MET A 349 -0.04 -49.82 51.45
N ARG A 350 -0.97 -48.98 50.97
CA ARG A 350 -2.29 -48.83 51.61
C ARG A 350 -3.10 -50.12 51.60
N THR A 351 -3.07 -50.87 50.49
CA THR A 351 -3.72 -52.19 50.40
C THR A 351 -3.13 -53.17 51.41
N VAL A 352 -1.80 -53.22 51.53
CA VAL A 352 -1.10 -54.08 52.51
C VAL A 352 -1.44 -53.67 53.94
N LEU A 353 -1.48 -52.37 54.25
CA LEU A 353 -1.89 -51.88 55.57
C LEU A 353 -3.33 -52.28 55.91
N ASN A 354 -4.28 -52.07 55.00
CA ASN A 354 -5.67 -52.47 55.21
C ASN A 354 -5.79 -53.99 55.43
N ARG A 355 -5.06 -54.79 54.64
CA ARG A 355 -4.99 -56.25 54.81
C ARG A 355 -4.44 -56.63 56.18
N THR A 356 -3.40 -55.93 56.63
CA THR A 356 -2.76 -56.16 57.94
C THR A 356 -3.72 -55.82 59.07
N ASP A 357 -4.48 -54.73 58.97
CA ASP A 357 -5.50 -54.36 59.94
C ASP A 357 -6.66 -55.37 59.98
N GLU A 358 -7.13 -55.85 58.82
CA GLU A 358 -8.15 -56.90 58.73
C GLU A 358 -7.68 -58.20 59.41
N VAL A 359 -6.45 -58.64 59.12
CA VAL A 359 -5.85 -59.83 59.73
C VAL A 359 -5.67 -59.64 61.23
N THR A 360 -5.21 -58.46 61.68
CA THR A 360 -5.03 -58.15 63.10
C THR A 360 -6.38 -58.21 63.84
N ARG A 361 -7.45 -57.67 63.26
CA ARG A 361 -8.81 -57.78 63.83
C ARG A 361 -9.31 -59.22 63.85
N ALA A 362 -9.01 -60.01 62.83
CA ALA A 362 -9.36 -61.43 62.79
C ALA A 362 -8.63 -62.22 63.89
N ILE A 363 -7.34 -61.96 64.09
CA ILE A 363 -6.55 -62.54 65.18
C ILE A 363 -7.18 -62.19 66.54
N GLN A 364 -7.49 -60.92 66.79
CA GLN A 364 -8.13 -60.52 68.05
C GLN A 364 -9.50 -61.19 68.30
N LYS A 365 -10.28 -61.47 67.25
CA LYS A 365 -11.53 -62.22 67.38
C LYS A 365 -11.27 -63.68 67.73
N LEU A 366 -10.34 -64.32 67.03
CA LEU A 366 -9.93 -65.70 67.29
C LEU A 366 -9.36 -65.86 68.71
N GLU A 367 -8.55 -64.92 69.19
CA GLU A 367 -8.03 -64.93 70.56
C GLU A 367 -9.16 -64.89 71.61
N LYS A 368 -10.20 -64.09 71.38
CA LYS A 368 -11.40 -64.06 72.26
C LYS A 368 -12.18 -65.36 72.21
N GLU A 369 -12.36 -65.95 71.03
CA GLU A 369 -13.01 -67.25 70.86
C GLU A 369 -12.22 -68.35 71.57
N VAL A 370 -10.90 -68.38 71.41
CA VAL A 370 -10.01 -69.32 72.11
C VAL A 370 -10.15 -69.16 73.63
N ALA A 371 -10.14 -67.93 74.16
CA ALA A 371 -10.33 -67.69 75.59
C ALA A 371 -11.71 -68.16 76.09
N ALA A 372 -12.77 -67.94 75.30
CA ALA A 372 -14.12 -68.41 75.62
C ALA A 372 -14.22 -69.94 75.61
N VAL A 373 -13.62 -70.60 74.62
CA VAL A 373 -13.55 -72.05 74.52
C VAL A 373 -12.74 -72.63 75.68
N GLN A 374 -11.61 -72.04 76.04
CA GLN A 374 -10.82 -72.47 77.20
C GLN A 374 -11.63 -72.39 78.50
N MET A 375 -12.37 -71.29 78.71
CA MET A 375 -13.27 -71.15 79.86
C MET A 375 -14.43 -72.16 79.84
N HIS A 376 -14.97 -72.50 78.67
CA HIS A 376 -15.98 -73.55 78.57
C HIS A 376 -15.39 -74.92 78.91
N ASN A 377 -14.21 -75.21 78.36
CA ASN A 377 -13.51 -76.46 78.58
C ASN A 377 -13.15 -76.65 80.07
N THR A 378 -12.75 -75.60 80.79
CA THR A 378 -12.52 -75.69 82.25
C THR A 378 -13.80 -75.99 83.02
N LYS A 379 -14.94 -75.41 82.64
CA LYS A 379 -16.25 -75.77 83.23
C LYS A 379 -16.61 -77.23 82.94
N ASP A 380 -16.42 -77.68 81.70
CA ASP A 380 -16.69 -79.06 81.31
C ASP A 380 -15.81 -80.03 82.10
N TYR A 381 -14.53 -79.72 82.32
CA TYR A 381 -13.64 -80.52 83.17
C TYR A 381 -14.14 -80.60 84.62
N VAL A 382 -14.60 -79.48 85.21
CA VAL A 382 -15.18 -79.48 86.56
C VAL A 382 -16.43 -80.36 86.60
N THR A 383 -17.36 -80.18 85.65
CA THR A 383 -18.57 -81.01 85.57
C THR A 383 -18.25 -82.48 85.34
N LEU A 384 -17.22 -82.79 84.55
CA LEU A 384 -16.76 -84.15 84.30
C LEU A 384 -16.16 -84.77 85.57
N ASP A 385 -15.39 -84.02 86.35
CA ASP A 385 -14.87 -84.48 87.63
C ASP A 385 -15.98 -84.65 88.68
N GLU A 386 -16.98 -83.76 88.72
CA GLU A 386 -18.19 -83.92 89.54
C GLU A 386 -18.95 -85.20 89.17
N LEU A 387 -19.14 -85.46 87.87
CA LEU A 387 -19.78 -86.68 87.38
C LEU A 387 -18.95 -87.92 87.71
N ARG A 388 -17.62 -87.85 87.63
CA ARG A 388 -16.73 -88.95 88.05
C ARG A 388 -16.82 -89.21 89.54
N ALA A 389 -16.85 -88.16 90.37
CA ALA A 389 -17.04 -88.29 91.81
C ALA A 389 -18.40 -88.93 92.12
N GLN A 390 -19.47 -88.47 91.48
CA GLN A 390 -20.79 -89.11 91.57
C GLN A 390 -20.73 -90.59 91.16
N LEU A 391 -20.01 -90.93 90.09
CA LEU A 391 -19.86 -92.31 89.63
C LEU A 391 -19.07 -93.18 90.61
N GLN A 392 -18.12 -92.60 91.34
CA GLN A 392 -17.30 -93.29 92.33
C GLN A 392 -18.04 -93.47 93.67
N ASP A 393 -18.81 -92.46 94.09
CA ASP A 393 -19.70 -92.52 95.26
C ASP A 393 -20.98 -93.33 95.00
N TYR A 394 -21.26 -93.66 93.73
CA TYR A 394 -22.39 -94.48 93.34
C TYR A 394 -22.17 -95.93 93.76
N GLU A 395 -22.52 -96.24 95.00
CA GLU A 395 -22.70 -97.62 95.45
C GLU A 395 -24.06 -98.09 94.95
N ALA A 396 -24.06 -99.01 93.98
CA ALA A 396 -25.27 -99.64 93.49
C ALA A 396 -25.95 -100.33 94.70
N PRO A 397 -27.17 -99.91 95.10
CA PRO A 397 -27.85 -100.53 96.22
C PRO A 397 -28.00 -102.03 95.95
N SER A 398 -27.85 -102.85 96.98
CA SER A 398 -28.03 -104.29 96.82
C SER A 398 -29.42 -104.56 96.24
N VAL A 399 -29.57 -105.63 95.45
CA VAL A 399 -30.85 -105.94 94.78
C VAL A 399 -32.02 -105.96 95.79
N SER A 400 -31.79 -106.38 97.03
CA SER A 400 -32.79 -106.31 98.11
C SER A 400 -33.15 -104.88 98.50
N GLU A 401 -32.17 -104.00 98.67
CA GLU A 401 -32.39 -102.57 98.98
C GLU A 401 -33.13 -101.85 97.85
N TYR A 402 -32.81 -102.17 96.59
CA TYR A 402 -33.55 -101.67 95.44
C TYR A 402 -34.99 -102.17 95.44
N ILE A 403 -35.23 -103.45 95.76
CA ILE A 403 -36.59 -104.00 95.85
C ILE A 403 -37.36 -103.28 96.96
N GLU A 404 -36.79 -103.11 98.16
CA GLU A 404 -37.44 -102.41 99.27
C GLU A 404 -37.75 -100.95 98.93
N ARG A 405 -36.76 -100.19 98.44
CA ARG A 405 -36.95 -98.79 98.03
C ARG A 405 -37.93 -98.66 96.87
N LYS A 406 -37.97 -99.63 95.95
CA LYS A 406 -38.93 -99.65 94.84
C LYS A 406 -40.32 -100.02 95.31
N GLU A 407 -40.47 -100.95 96.24
CA GLU A 407 -41.74 -101.26 96.89
C GLU A 407 -42.25 -100.02 97.65
N GLU A 408 -41.39 -99.35 98.40
CA GLU A 408 -41.70 -98.10 99.12
C GLU A 408 -42.10 -96.99 98.15
N ALA A 409 -41.33 -96.78 97.07
CA ALA A 409 -41.70 -95.83 96.01
C ALA A 409 -43.02 -96.20 95.34
N HIS A 410 -43.30 -97.49 95.14
CA HIS A 410 -44.54 -97.96 94.53
C HIS A 410 -45.75 -97.81 95.48
N VAL A 411 -45.54 -97.93 96.80
CA VAL A 411 -46.52 -97.64 97.84
C VAL A 411 -46.78 -96.13 97.89
N LEU A 412 -45.74 -95.30 97.87
CA LEU A 412 -45.85 -93.84 97.84
C LEU A 412 -46.54 -93.36 96.55
N GLU A 413 -46.25 -93.95 95.39
CA GLU A 413 -46.93 -93.62 94.13
C GLU A 413 -48.41 -94.06 94.16
N LYS A 414 -48.74 -95.20 94.81
CA LYS A 414 -50.13 -95.61 95.05
C LYS A 414 -50.84 -94.65 95.99
N GLU A 415 -50.20 -94.21 97.06
CA GLU A 415 -50.73 -93.19 97.96
C GLU A 415 -50.91 -91.86 97.25
N GLU A 416 -49.94 -91.42 96.45
CA GLU A 416 -50.03 -90.20 95.64
C GLU A 416 -51.22 -90.28 94.68
N LYS A 417 -51.37 -91.40 93.94
CA LYS A 417 -52.53 -91.63 93.07
C LYS A 417 -53.84 -91.67 93.85
N MET A 418 -53.86 -92.25 95.04
CA MET A 418 -55.05 -92.31 95.89
C MET A 418 -55.42 -90.92 96.42
N LEU A 419 -54.42 -90.12 96.82
CA LEU A 419 -54.57 -88.72 97.22
C LEU A 419 -55.02 -87.85 96.04
N GLN A 420 -54.41 -87.98 94.86
CA GLN A 420 -54.84 -87.32 93.63
C GLN A 420 -56.30 -87.67 93.30
N ARG A 421 -56.71 -88.94 93.45
CA ARG A 421 -58.11 -89.35 93.25
C ARG A 421 -59.05 -88.79 94.33
N LYS A 422 -58.61 -88.70 95.58
CA LYS A 422 -59.35 -88.06 96.69
C LYS A 422 -59.53 -86.57 96.44
N ILE A 423 -58.46 -85.88 96.02
CA ILE A 423 -58.46 -84.48 95.60
C ILE A 423 -59.43 -84.30 94.45
N TYR A 424 -59.39 -85.16 93.43
CA TYR A 424 -60.31 -85.10 92.28
C TYR A 424 -61.78 -85.24 92.70
N ILE A 425 -62.13 -86.20 93.57
CA ILE A 425 -63.50 -86.39 94.09
C ILE A 425 -63.95 -85.17 94.91
N LEU A 426 -63.09 -84.65 95.78
CA LEU A 426 -63.37 -83.45 96.56
C LEU A 426 -63.58 -82.23 95.66
N ASN A 427 -62.77 -82.09 94.61
CA ASN A 427 -62.87 -81.01 93.65
C ASN A 427 -64.16 -81.12 92.80
N MET A 428 -64.60 -82.35 92.47
CA MET A 428 -65.90 -82.61 91.85
C MET A 428 -67.08 -82.25 92.77
N LYS A 429 -67.01 -82.61 94.06
CA LYS A 429 -68.02 -82.24 95.06
C LYS A 429 -68.09 -80.73 95.25
N LEU A 430 -66.93 -80.07 95.34
CA LEU A 430 -66.82 -78.61 95.45
C LEU A 430 -67.38 -77.92 94.21
N ASN A 431 -67.02 -78.37 93.01
CA ASN A 431 -67.57 -77.84 91.76
C ASN A 431 -69.08 -78.02 91.66
N ASN A 432 -69.64 -79.15 92.11
CA ASN A 432 -71.08 -79.34 92.17
C ASN A 432 -71.75 -78.40 93.18
N ALA A 433 -71.15 -78.17 94.35
CA ALA A 433 -71.65 -77.21 95.33
C ALA A 433 -71.62 -75.77 94.80
N ILE A 434 -70.53 -75.37 94.12
CA ILE A 434 -70.42 -74.06 93.47
C ILE A 434 -71.48 -73.90 92.36
N ARG A 435 -71.69 -74.92 91.51
CA ARG A 435 -72.76 -74.89 90.49
C ARG A 435 -74.15 -74.79 91.12
N ARG A 436 -74.39 -75.48 92.26
CA ARG A 436 -75.66 -75.43 92.98
C ARG A 436 -75.90 -74.05 93.59
N ARG A 437 -74.86 -73.42 94.14
CA ARG A 437 -74.92 -72.04 94.66
C ARG A 437 -75.17 -71.04 93.54
N ASN A 438 -74.44 -71.11 92.42
CA ASN A 438 -74.64 -70.17 91.33
C ASN A 438 -76.05 -70.27 90.71
N ARG A 439 -76.67 -71.46 90.69
CA ARG A 439 -78.08 -71.63 90.30
C ARG A 439 -79.10 -71.09 91.31
N LEU A 440 -78.69 -70.89 92.57
CA LEU A 440 -79.53 -70.31 93.63
C LEU A 440 -79.33 -68.80 93.76
N GLU A 441 -78.30 -68.22 93.15
CA GLU A 441 -78.09 -66.77 93.06
C GLU A 441 -78.70 -66.17 91.78
N GLU A 442 -79.04 -67.00 90.78
CA GLU A 442 -79.74 -66.57 89.54
C GLU A 442 -81.27 -66.60 89.62
N ASN A 443 -81.85 -67.07 90.73
CA ASN A 443 -83.28 -66.99 91.07
C ASN A 443 -83.45 -66.26 92.40
#